data_AF-A0A941XVP6-F1
#
_entry.id   AF-A0A941XVP6-F1
#
_cell.length_a   1.000
_cell.length_b   1.000
_cell.length_c   1.000
_cell.angle_alpha   90.00
_cell.angle_beta   90.00
_cell.angle_gamma   90.00
#
_symmetry.space_group_name_H-M   'P 1'
#
loop_
_entity.id
_entity.type
_entity.pdbx_description
1 polymer ?
#
loop_
_entity_poly.entity_id
_entity_poly.type
_entity_poly.pdbx_seq_one_letter_code
_entity_poly.pdbx_strand_id
1 'polypeptide(L)'
;MVDYANKAVKEIIVVLAGCIGYADTLKDLDFRNSKKARRSLMAMQNHASKALEAVMDGLDPEQVQGLIRTANGLELMCVPKHSPAAKKDYYLCPMDAFDRLMGDVANACAFCDKQGKEVKRCERRKDLLACGVIPWGEKECPYQG
;
A
#
# COMPACT_ATOMS: atom_id res chain seq x y z
N MET A 1 27.33 -0.47 7.63
CA MET A 1 26.38 0.56 8.07
C MET A 1 25.02 -0.11 7.97
N VAL A 2 24.30 -0.26 9.07
CA VAL A 2 22.99 -0.93 9.07
C VAL A 2 21.96 0.10 8.62
N ASP A 3 21.26 -0.17 7.53
CA ASP A 3 20.27 0.74 6.96
C ASP A 3 18.85 0.27 7.30
N TYR A 4 17.91 1.21 7.43
CA TYR A 4 16.53 0.93 7.83
C TYR A 4 15.57 1.17 6.66
N ALA A 5 14.76 0.16 6.32
CA ALA A 5 13.75 0.28 5.27
C ALA A 5 12.63 1.26 5.67
N ASN A 6 12.54 2.37 4.94
CA ASN A 6 11.42 3.31 5.04
C ASN A 6 10.14 2.76 4.38
N LYS A 7 9.01 3.47 4.49
CA LYS A 7 7.71 3.04 3.95
C LYS A 7 7.77 2.63 2.47
N ALA A 8 8.43 3.42 1.63
CA ALA A 8 8.54 3.14 0.19
C ALA A 8 9.35 1.86 -0.08
N VAL A 9 10.43 1.64 0.66
CA VAL A 9 11.23 0.41 0.56
C VAL A 9 10.41 -0.82 0.96
N LYS A 10 9.60 -0.71 2.03
CA LYS A 10 8.70 -1.80 2.46
C LYS A 10 7.65 -2.15 1.39
N GLU A 11 7.06 -1.15 0.75
CA GLU A 11 6.09 -1.35 -0.34
C GLU A 11 6.74 -2.03 -1.55
N ILE A 12 7.95 -1.61 -1.94
CA ILE A 12 8.71 -2.23 -3.03
C ILE A 12 9.03 -3.71 -2.72
N ILE A 13 9.44 -4.01 -1.48
CA ILE A 13 9.71 -5.38 -1.02
C ILE A 13 8.47 -6.28 -1.16
N VAL A 14 7.29 -5.79 -0.73
CA VAL A 14 6.03 -6.53 -0.83
C VAL A 14 5.65 -6.80 -2.30
N VAL A 15 5.78 -5.81 -3.17
CA VAL A 15 5.47 -5.97 -4.61
C VAL A 15 6.41 -6.97 -5.27
N LEU A 16 7.71 -6.91 -5.00
CA LEU A 16 8.69 -7.85 -5.54
C LEU A 16 8.44 -9.28 -5.05
N ALA A 17 8.14 -9.45 -3.76
CA ALA A 17 7.75 -10.74 -3.20
C ALA A 17 6.47 -11.29 -3.87
N GLY A 18 5.50 -10.43 -4.15
CA GLY A 18 4.30 -10.76 -4.91
C GLY A 18 4.59 -11.29 -6.32
N CYS A 19 5.46 -10.62 -7.06
CA CYS A 19 5.88 -11.04 -8.39
C CYS A 19 6.54 -12.42 -8.38
N ILE A 20 7.37 -12.71 -7.37
CA ILE A 20 7.99 -14.02 -7.18
C ILE A 20 6.90 -15.08 -6.94
N GLY A 21 6.00 -14.86 -5.98
CA GLY A 21 4.94 -15.81 -5.64
C GLY A 21 3.98 -16.12 -6.80
N TYR A 22 3.62 -15.11 -7.58
CA TYR A 22 2.78 -15.30 -8.77
C TYR A 22 3.48 -16.07 -9.87
N ALA A 23 4.74 -15.73 -10.18
CA ALA A 23 5.50 -16.44 -11.19
C ALA A 23 5.74 -17.91 -10.79
N ASP A 24 5.97 -18.16 -9.50
CA ASP A 24 6.13 -19.50 -8.92
C ASP A 24 4.84 -20.32 -8.99
N THR A 25 3.69 -19.72 -8.69
CA THR A 25 2.39 -20.38 -8.82
C THR A 25 2.05 -20.66 -10.29
N LEU A 26 2.20 -19.68 -11.17
CA LEU A 26 1.77 -19.78 -12.57
C LEU A 26 2.61 -20.78 -13.38
N LYS A 27 3.92 -20.91 -13.10
CA LYS A 27 4.81 -21.81 -13.89
C LYS A 27 4.50 -23.30 -13.71
N ASP A 28 3.74 -23.66 -12.68
CA ASP A 28 3.37 -25.03 -12.34
C ASP A 28 1.89 -25.36 -12.63
N LEU A 29 1.09 -24.36 -13.02
CA LEU A 29 -0.26 -24.58 -13.53
C LEU A 29 -0.24 -24.95 -15.02
N ASP A 30 -1.19 -25.79 -15.42
CA ASP A 30 -1.41 -26.09 -16.84
C ASP A 30 -2.52 -25.20 -17.42
N PHE A 31 -2.17 -24.43 -18.44
CA PHE A 31 -3.05 -23.45 -19.10
C PHE A 31 -2.67 -23.30 -20.57
N ARG A 32 -3.49 -22.58 -21.34
CA ARG A 32 -3.26 -22.37 -22.77
C ARG A 32 -1.87 -21.76 -23.02
N ASN A 33 -1.01 -22.50 -23.74
CA ASN A 33 0.39 -22.14 -24.02
C ASN A 33 1.31 -22.08 -22.78
N SER A 34 0.95 -22.73 -21.66
CA SER A 34 1.75 -22.81 -20.42
C SER A 34 3.22 -23.16 -20.69
N LYS A 35 3.47 -24.19 -21.53
CA LYS A 35 4.83 -24.62 -21.91
C LYS A 35 5.67 -23.52 -22.57
N LYS A 36 5.05 -22.65 -23.39
CA LYS A 36 5.73 -21.51 -24.03
C LYS A 36 5.94 -20.37 -23.02
N ALA A 37 4.93 -20.12 -22.18
CA ALA A 37 4.97 -19.07 -21.17
C ALA A 37 5.92 -19.38 -20.00
N ARG A 38 6.20 -20.66 -19.72
CA ARG A 38 7.01 -21.11 -18.57
C ARG A 38 8.37 -20.44 -18.52
N ARG A 39 9.05 -20.30 -19.66
CA ARG A 39 10.36 -19.64 -19.74
C ARG A 39 10.29 -18.17 -19.32
N SER A 40 9.23 -17.46 -19.74
CA SER A 40 9.01 -16.06 -19.36
C SER A 40 8.64 -15.93 -17.88
N LEU A 41 7.85 -16.86 -17.34
CA LEU A 41 7.51 -16.88 -15.91
C LEU A 41 8.75 -17.14 -15.04
N MET A 42 9.62 -18.07 -15.43
CA MET A 42 10.91 -18.29 -14.75
C MET A 42 11.82 -17.06 -14.83
N ALA A 43 11.85 -16.35 -15.96
CA ALA A 43 12.61 -15.11 -16.09
C ALA A 43 12.06 -14.02 -15.15
N MET A 44 10.74 -13.87 -15.07
CA MET A 44 10.08 -12.93 -14.15
C MET A 44 10.45 -13.23 -12.69
N GLN A 45 10.38 -14.50 -12.27
CA GLN A 45 10.79 -14.93 -10.94
C GLN A 45 12.25 -14.54 -10.66
N ASN A 46 13.17 -14.90 -11.57
CA ASN A 46 14.60 -14.62 -11.40
C ASN A 46 14.93 -13.13 -11.33
N HIS A 47 14.30 -12.30 -12.17
CA HIS A 47 14.52 -10.86 -12.16
C HIS A 47 13.95 -10.20 -10.90
N ALA A 48 12.77 -10.63 -10.44
CA ALA A 48 12.17 -10.14 -9.20
C ALA A 48 12.99 -10.54 -7.97
N SER A 49 13.51 -11.77 -7.91
CA SER A 49 14.41 -12.23 -6.84
C SER A 49 15.68 -11.40 -6.76
N LYS A 50 16.35 -11.14 -7.89
CA LYS A 50 17.57 -10.29 -7.93
C LYS A 50 17.30 -8.86 -7.46
N ALA A 51 16.17 -8.28 -7.87
CA ALA A 51 15.79 -6.96 -7.42
C ALA A 51 15.49 -6.95 -5.92
N LEU A 52 14.82 -7.99 -5.40
CA LEU A 52 14.50 -8.11 -3.99
C LEU A 52 15.78 -8.25 -3.14
N GLU A 53 16.72 -9.10 -3.57
CA GLU A 53 18.04 -9.24 -2.94
C GLU A 53 18.78 -7.91 -2.90
N ALA A 54 18.80 -7.16 -4.00
CA ALA A 54 19.45 -5.85 -4.06
C ALA A 54 18.79 -4.80 -3.15
N VAL A 55 17.46 -4.83 -3.01
CA VAL A 55 16.71 -3.92 -2.13
C VAL A 55 16.86 -4.30 -0.65
N MET A 56 17.09 -5.59 -0.36
CA MET A 56 17.29 -6.09 0.99
C MET A 56 18.75 -6.04 1.45
N ASP A 57 19.69 -5.80 0.54
CA ASP A 57 21.12 -5.75 0.85
C ASP A 57 21.42 -4.65 1.88
N GLY A 58 22.15 -5.01 2.93
CA GLY A 58 22.52 -4.11 4.03
C GLY A 58 21.40 -3.74 5.02
N LEU A 59 20.17 -4.27 4.87
CA LEU A 59 19.09 -4.05 5.83
C LEU A 59 19.33 -4.77 7.17
N ASP A 60 18.81 -4.18 8.24
CA ASP A 60 18.81 -4.80 9.56
C ASP A 60 18.13 -6.19 9.56
N PRO A 61 18.78 -7.25 10.08
CA PRO A 61 18.22 -8.60 10.09
C PRO A 61 16.89 -8.76 10.86
N GLU A 62 16.68 -8.02 11.95
CA GLU A 62 15.40 -8.03 12.68
C GLU A 62 14.29 -7.40 11.86
N GLN A 63 14.61 -6.33 11.10
CA GLN A 63 13.69 -5.69 10.18
C GLN A 63 13.33 -6.63 9.01
N VAL A 64 14.31 -7.36 8.47
CA VAL A 64 14.09 -8.38 7.44
C VAL A 64 13.14 -9.47 7.94
N GLN A 65 13.34 -9.97 9.16
CA GLN A 65 12.44 -10.96 9.77
C GLN A 65 11.02 -10.40 9.96
N GLY A 66 10.89 -9.13 10.35
CA GLY A 66 9.59 -8.44 10.41
C GLY A 66 8.90 -8.33 9.04
N LEU A 67 9.67 -8.07 7.98
CA LEU A 67 9.17 -7.98 6.61
C LEU A 67 8.75 -9.35 6.07
N ILE A 68 9.50 -10.42 6.38
CA ILE A 68 9.13 -11.79 6.03
C ILE A 68 7.83 -12.19 6.72
N ARG A 69 7.68 -11.91 8.02
CA ARG A 69 6.41 -12.16 8.75
C ARG A 69 5.24 -11.40 8.14
N THR A 70 5.46 -10.14 7.77
CA THR A 70 4.45 -9.32 7.11
C THR A 70 4.08 -9.92 5.75
N ALA A 71 5.06 -10.22 4.90
CA ALA A 71 4.85 -10.81 3.58
C ALA A 71 4.11 -12.15 3.66
N ASN A 72 4.46 -13.02 4.62
CA ASN A 72 3.77 -14.30 4.83
C ASN A 72 2.31 -14.15 5.31
N GLY A 73 1.95 -12.99 5.88
CA GLY A 73 0.58 -12.67 6.27
C GLY A 73 -0.24 -11.96 5.19
N LEU A 74 0.35 -11.67 4.03
CA LEU A 74 -0.30 -10.99 2.92
C LEU A 74 -0.69 -11.98 1.83
N GLU A 75 -1.96 -11.98 1.43
CA GLU A 75 -2.43 -12.67 0.22
C GLU A 75 -2.53 -11.68 -0.94
N LEU A 76 -1.91 -12.02 -2.06
CA LEU A 76 -1.97 -11.25 -3.30
C LEU A 76 -2.86 -12.01 -4.29
N MET A 77 -3.97 -11.40 -4.71
CA MET A 77 -4.95 -12.01 -5.60
C MET A 77 -5.11 -11.18 -6.89
N CYS A 78 -4.80 -11.79 -8.05
CA CYS A 78 -5.06 -11.21 -9.35
C CYS A 78 -6.45 -11.63 -9.85
N VAL A 79 -7.41 -10.71 -9.84
CA VAL A 79 -8.79 -10.96 -10.32
C VAL A 79 -9.17 -10.01 -11.44
N PRO A 80 -9.99 -10.44 -12.42
CA PRO A 80 -10.56 -9.53 -13.42
C PRO A 80 -11.32 -8.38 -12.74
N LYS A 81 -11.28 -7.18 -13.34
CA LYS A 81 -11.92 -5.96 -12.79
C LYS A 81 -13.41 -6.12 -12.44
N HIS A 82 -14.10 -7.04 -13.09
CA HIS A 82 -15.52 -7.33 -12.88
C HIS A 82 -15.79 -8.48 -11.91
N SER A 83 -14.74 -9.10 -11.36
CA SER A 83 -14.89 -10.17 -10.37
C SER A 83 -15.52 -9.61 -9.08
N PRO A 84 -16.49 -10.31 -8.45
CA PRO A 84 -16.98 -9.97 -7.12
C PRO A 84 -15.87 -9.96 -6.04
N ALA A 85 -14.72 -10.59 -6.32
CA ALA A 85 -13.52 -10.56 -5.49
C ALA A 85 -12.62 -9.34 -5.73
N ALA A 86 -12.87 -8.53 -6.78
CA ALA A 86 -12.10 -7.32 -7.12
C ALA A 86 -12.45 -6.10 -6.24
N LYS A 87 -12.81 -6.30 -4.97
CA LYS A 87 -13.36 -5.25 -4.11
C LYS A 87 -12.32 -4.17 -3.76
N LYS A 88 -12.29 -3.14 -4.62
CA LYS A 88 -11.93 -1.73 -4.41
C LYS A 88 -10.44 -1.33 -4.34
N ASP A 89 -10.25 -0.07 -4.74
CA ASP A 89 -9.01 0.69 -4.82
C ASP A 89 -8.26 0.73 -3.48
N TYR A 90 -6.96 0.45 -3.54
CA TYR A 90 -6.09 0.44 -2.37
C TYR A 90 -5.58 1.86 -2.07
N TYR A 91 -5.91 2.35 -0.89
CA TYR A 91 -5.33 3.56 -0.29
C TYR A 91 -4.57 3.19 0.97
N LEU A 92 -3.34 3.68 1.11
CA LEU A 92 -2.56 3.56 2.34
C LEU A 92 -2.91 4.71 3.28
N CYS A 93 -3.72 4.44 4.30
CA CYS A 93 -4.15 5.41 5.32
C CYS A 93 -3.68 4.94 6.70
N PRO A 94 -3.10 5.82 7.55
CA PRO A 94 -2.74 5.47 8.92
C PRO A 94 -3.98 5.08 9.74
N MET A 95 -3.92 3.94 10.42
CA MET A 95 -5.05 3.38 11.19
C MET A 95 -5.62 4.37 12.20
N ASP A 96 -4.77 5.03 12.99
CA ASP A 96 -5.23 5.99 14.01
C ASP A 96 -5.98 7.19 13.40
N ALA A 97 -5.56 7.64 12.22
CA ALA A 97 -6.20 8.73 11.50
C ALA A 97 -7.53 8.27 10.89
N PHE A 98 -7.57 7.06 10.35
CA PHE A 98 -8.80 6.43 9.85
C PHE A 98 -9.85 6.29 10.96
N ASP A 99 -9.46 5.74 12.10
CA ASP A 99 -10.37 5.48 13.22
C ASP A 99 -10.94 6.78 13.79
N ARG A 100 -10.13 7.85 13.91
CA ARG A 100 -10.60 9.19 14.28
C ARG A 100 -11.58 9.78 13.27
N LEU A 101 -11.32 9.59 11.97
CA LEU A 101 -12.21 10.08 10.90
C LEU A 101 -13.56 9.35 10.87
N MET A 102 -13.54 8.05 11.15
CA MET A 102 -14.70 7.17 11.14
C MET A 102 -15.50 7.19 12.45
N GLY A 103 -14.88 7.57 13.58
CA GLY A 103 -15.57 7.70 14.86
C GLY A 103 -16.51 8.90 14.95
N ASP A 104 -16.38 9.86 14.03
CA ASP A 104 -17.04 11.17 14.11
C ASP A 104 -17.74 11.48 12.77
N VAL A 105 -18.82 10.73 12.49
CA VAL A 105 -19.48 10.61 11.17
C VAL A 105 -20.49 11.74 10.88
N ALA A 106 -20.77 12.63 11.83
CA ALA A 106 -21.79 13.66 11.64
C ALA A 106 -21.18 15.02 11.26
N ASN A 107 -21.20 15.37 9.96
CA ASN A 107 -21.17 16.75 9.41
C ASN A 107 -20.15 17.76 9.97
N ALA A 108 -19.09 17.31 10.66
CA ALA A 108 -18.19 18.18 11.44
C ALA A 108 -17.51 19.27 10.61
N CYS A 109 -17.27 19.03 9.31
CA CYS A 109 -16.68 20.01 8.41
C CYS A 109 -17.72 20.94 7.73
N ALA A 110 -18.97 20.52 7.60
CA ALA A 110 -20.02 21.27 6.89
C ALA A 110 -20.50 22.50 7.68
N PHE A 111 -20.47 22.42 9.02
CA PHE A 111 -20.83 23.52 9.92
C PHE A 111 -19.64 24.08 10.71
N CYS A 112 -18.41 23.80 10.28
CA CYS A 112 -17.19 24.25 10.96
C CYS A 112 -17.00 25.77 10.81
N ASP A 113 -16.76 26.46 11.92
CA ASP A 113 -16.53 27.90 12.02
C ASP A 113 -15.09 28.29 12.38
N LYS A 114 -14.17 27.32 12.48
CA LYS A 114 -12.74 27.54 12.80
C LYS A 114 -12.09 28.48 11.78
N GLN A 115 -11.35 29.47 12.27
CA GLN A 115 -10.62 30.44 11.44
C GLN A 115 -9.14 30.58 11.86
N GLY A 116 -8.28 31.08 10.97
CA GLY A 116 -6.91 31.46 11.29
C GLY A 116 -6.07 30.34 11.90
N LYS A 117 -5.58 30.54 13.13
CA LYS A 117 -4.71 29.58 13.82
C LYS A 117 -5.41 28.26 14.17
N GLU A 118 -6.74 28.26 14.25
CA GLU A 118 -7.54 27.09 14.62
C GLU A 118 -7.63 26.08 13.47
N VAL A 119 -7.70 26.56 12.23
CA VAL A 119 -7.67 25.72 11.02
C VAL A 119 -6.36 24.92 10.95
N LYS A 120 -5.23 25.56 11.27
CA LYS A 120 -3.90 24.91 11.27
C LYS A 120 -3.75 23.85 12.36
N ARG A 121 -4.51 23.96 13.47
CA ARG A 121 -4.49 23.01 14.59
C ARG A 121 -5.55 21.92 14.48
N CYS A 122 -6.45 21.99 13.51
CA CYS A 122 -7.52 21.02 13.31
C CYS A 122 -6.97 19.60 13.07
N GLU A 123 -7.29 18.68 13.99
CA GLU A 123 -6.85 17.28 13.95
C GLU A 123 -7.46 16.52 12.76
N ARG A 124 -8.76 16.68 12.53
CA ARG A 124 -9.46 16.08 11.37
C ARG A 124 -8.83 16.46 10.03
N ARG A 125 -8.36 17.71 9.89
CA ARG A 125 -7.61 18.16 8.69
C ARG A 125 -6.29 17.42 8.54
N LYS A 126 -5.56 17.24 9.64
CA LYS A 126 -4.30 16.48 9.65
C LYS A 126 -4.55 15.02 9.32
N ASP A 127 -5.65 14.44 9.80
CA ASP A 127 -6.01 13.05 9.54
C ASP A 127 -6.44 12.82 8.08
N LEU A 128 -7.23 13.73 7.51
CA LEU A 128 -7.59 13.71 6.08
C LEU A 128 -6.34 13.78 5.19
N LEU A 129 -5.41 14.67 5.52
CA LEU A 129 -4.11 14.76 4.85
C LEU A 129 -3.27 13.49 5.03
N ALA A 130 -3.25 12.93 6.23
CA ALA A 130 -2.51 11.71 6.55
C ALA A 130 -3.05 10.49 5.78
N CYS A 131 -4.34 10.47 5.47
CA CYS A 131 -5.00 9.45 4.64
C CYS A 131 -4.98 9.76 3.14
N GLY A 132 -4.23 10.78 2.71
CA GLY A 132 -4.04 11.10 1.30
C GLY A 132 -5.26 11.74 0.62
N VAL A 133 -6.19 12.29 1.40
CA VAL A 133 -7.37 12.99 0.85
C VAL A 133 -6.93 14.36 0.35
N ILE A 134 -7.02 14.56 -0.97
CA ILE A 134 -6.63 15.82 -1.63
C ILE A 134 -7.65 16.91 -1.25
N PRO A 135 -7.21 18.10 -0.81
CA PRO A 135 -8.10 19.23 -0.56
C PRO A 135 -8.85 19.68 -1.83
N TRP A 136 -10.10 20.12 -1.72
CA TRP A 136 -10.96 20.41 -2.87
C TRP A 136 -11.58 21.82 -2.88
N GLY A 137 -11.40 22.63 -1.83
CA GLY A 137 -11.97 23.97 -1.72
C GLY A 137 -10.93 25.10 -1.70
N GLU A 138 -11.34 26.30 -2.12
CA GLU A 138 -10.53 27.53 -2.09
C GLU A 138 -10.68 28.33 -0.78
N LYS A 139 -11.51 27.85 0.15
CA LYS A 139 -11.69 28.44 1.48
C LYS A 139 -10.42 28.29 2.33
N GLU A 140 -10.32 29.07 3.41
CA GLU A 140 -9.20 28.99 4.35
C GLU A 140 -9.00 27.56 4.90
N CYS A 141 -10.09 26.82 5.14
CA CYS A 141 -10.06 25.37 5.27
C CYS A 141 -10.44 24.72 3.94
N PRO A 142 -9.50 24.05 3.25
CA PRO A 142 -9.74 23.51 1.90
C PRO A 142 -10.53 22.19 1.89
N TYR A 143 -11.01 21.74 3.06
CA TYR A 143 -11.88 20.58 3.28
C TYR A 143 -13.29 20.99 3.74
N GLN A 144 -13.53 22.30 3.86
CA GLN A 144 -14.83 22.86 4.23
C GLN A 144 -15.71 22.90 2.98
N GLY A 145 -16.70 22.00 2.93
CA GLY A 145 -17.80 22.04 1.97
C GLY A 145 -18.84 23.04 2.45
#